data_AF-A0A524FID3-F1
#
_entry.id   AF-A0A524FID3-F1
#
_cell.length_a   1.000
_cell.length_b   1.000
_cell.length_c   1.000
_cell.angle_alpha   90.00
_cell.angle_beta   90.00
_cell.angle_gamma   90.00
#
_symmetry.space_group_name_H-M   'P 1'
#
loop_
_entity.id
_entity.type
_entity.pdbx_description
1 polymer ?
#
loop_
_entity_poly.entity_id
_entity_poly.type
_entity_poly.pdbx_seq_one_letter_code
_entity_poly.pdbx_strand_id
1 'polypeptide(L)' 'MTNTLADMCNTLKMGEYAKKKEVIITPASKLNQHILRIFQRHAYINKF' A
#
# COMPACT_ATOMS: atom_id res chain seq x y z
N MET A 1 -15.16 1.61 -12.77
CA MET A 1 -14.91 1.47 -11.32
C MET A 1 -13.46 1.09 -11.16
N THR A 2 -12.60 1.99 -10.70
CA THR A 2 -11.16 1.72 -10.52
C THR A 2 -10.96 0.81 -9.31
N ASN A 3 -10.16 -0.25 -9.46
CA ASN A 3 -9.89 -1.19 -8.38
C ASN A 3 -8.83 -0.59 -7.44
N THR A 4 -9.31 0.11 -6.41
CA THR A 4 -8.49 0.84 -5.45
C THR A 4 -7.49 -0.02 -4.68
N LEU A 5 -7.73 -1.35 -4.60
CA LEU A 5 -6.78 -2.30 -4.04
C LEU A 5 -5.67 -2.63 -5.03
N ALA A 6 -6.01 -2.89 -6.29
CA ALA A 6 -5.02 -3.16 -7.33
C ALA A 6 -4.07 -1.96 -7.52
N ASP A 7 -4.63 -0.75 -7.51
CA ASP A 7 -3.87 0.50 -7.64
C ASP A 7 -2.92 0.71 -6.45
N MET A 8 -3.38 0.44 -5.23
CA MET A 8 -2.55 0.49 -4.01
C MET A 8 -1.38 -0.50 -4.09
N CYS A 9 -1.66 -1.76 -4.40
CA CYS A 9 -0.62 -2.80 -4.49
C CYS A 9 0.42 -2.48 -5.56
N ASN A 10 -0.03 -1.96 -6.71
CA ASN A 10 0.90 -1.55 -7.77
C ASN A 10 1.77 -0.37 -7.33
N THR A 11 1.19 0.61 -6.61
CA THR A 11 1.92 1.76 -6.08
C THR A 11 3.00 1.34 -5.07
N LEU A 12 2.66 0.43 -4.14
CA LEU A 12 3.63 -0.14 -3.20
C LEU A 12 4.77 -0.85 -3.92
N LYS A 13 4.44 -1.73 -4.88
CA LYS A 13 5.45 -2.45 -5.68
C LYS A 13 6.40 -1.51 -6.41
N MET A 14 5.87 -0.47 -7.05
CA MET A 14 6.68 0.50 -7.78
C MET A 14 7.51 1.38 -6.83
N GLY A 15 6.99 1.70 -5.65
CA GLY A 15 7.74 2.40 -4.60
C GLY A 15 8.95 1.62 -4.12
N GLU A 16 8.75 0.33 -3.81
CA GLU A 16 9.82 -0.58 -3.40
C GLU A 16 10.87 -0.76 -4.51
N TYR A 17 10.42 -0.97 -5.75
CA TYR A 17 11.32 -1.10 -6.90
C TYR A 17 12.17 0.17 -7.10
N ALA A 18 11.57 1.34 -6.92
CA ALA A 18 12.26 2.63 -6.97
C ALA A 18 13.06 2.97 -5.69
N LYS A 19 13.09 2.07 -4.69
CA LYS A 19 13.73 2.26 -3.38
C LYS A 19 13.27 3.53 -2.65
N LYS A 20 12.03 3.95 -2.88
CA LYS A 20 11.42 5.06 -2.13
C LYS A 20 11.13 4.58 -0.72
N LYS A 21 11.43 5.43 0.27
CA LYS A 21 11.15 5.12 1.68
C LYS A 21 9.67 5.24 2.05
N GLU A 22 8.91 5.98 1.25
CA GLU A 22 7.50 6.31 1.50
C GLU A 22 6.73 6.36 0.18
N VAL A 23 5.44 6.00 0.23
CA VAL A 23 4.51 6.08 -0.90
C VAL A 23 3.19 6.70 -0.46
N ILE A 24 2.56 7.44 -1.36
CA ILE A 24 1.24 8.03 -1.15
C ILE A 24 0.21 7.13 -1.82
N ILE A 25 -0.79 6.68 -1.05
CA ILE A 25 -1.89 5.85 -1.55
C ILE A 25 -3.16 6.71 -1.59
N THR A 26 -3.73 6.88 -2.78
CA THR A 26 -4.98 7.59 -3.00
C THR A 26 -5.89 6.83 -3.97
N PRO A 27 -7.22 6.77 -3.75
CA PRO A 27 -7.95 7.25 -2.57
C PRO A 27 -7.77 6.35 -1.33
N ALA A 28 -7.91 6.94 -0.14
CA ALA A 28 -7.94 6.18 1.11
C ALA A 28 -9.27 5.43 1.26
N SER A 29 -9.21 4.15 1.65
CA SER A 29 -10.39 3.32 1.89
C SER A 29 -10.21 2.46 3.14
N LYS A 30 -11.31 2.07 3.79
CA LYS A 30 -11.27 1.16 4.95
C LYS A 30 -10.65 -0.20 4.59
N LEU A 31 -10.89 -0.66 3.37
CA LEU A 31 -10.31 -1.91 2.85
C LEU A 31 -8.78 -1.80 2.71
N ASN A 32 -8.29 -0.71 2.10
CA ASN A 32 -6.85 -0.48 1.94
C ASN A 32 -6.17 -0.36 3.30
N GLN A 33 -6.77 0.34 4.26
CA GLN A 33 -6.25 0.40 5.64
C GLN A 33 -6.18 -0.98 6.31
N HIS A 34 -7.20 -1.82 6.14
CA HIS A 34 -7.20 -3.18 6.70
C HIS A 34 -6.08 -4.03 6.09
N ILE A 35 -5.87 -3.94 4.79
CA ILE A 35 -4.82 -4.71 4.08
C ILE A 35 -3.43 -4.20 4.46
N LEU A 36 -3.22 -2.89 4.58
CA LEU A 36 -1.97 -2.33 5.06
C LEU A 36 -1.66 -2.80 6.50
N ARG A 37 -2.66 -2.96 7.39
CA ARG A 37 -2.46 -3.59 8.72
C ARG A 37 -1.98 -5.03 8.62
N ILE A 38 -2.49 -5.81 7.66
CA ILE A 38 -2.03 -7.19 7.42
C ILE A 38 -0.58 -7.17 6.95
N PHE A 39 -0.23 -6.31 5.99
CA PHE A 39 1.14 -6.18 5.51
C PHE A 39 2.11 -5.77 6.63
N GLN A 40 1.69 -4.86 7.51
CA GLN A 40 2.46 -4.48 8.68
C GLN A 40 2.66 -5.65 9.66
N ARG A 41 1.61 -6.43 9.93
CA ARG A 41 1.69 -7.61 10.82
C ARG A 41 2.70 -8.65 10.34
N HIS A 42 2.86 -8.78 9.02
CA HIS A 42 3.81 -9.70 8.38
C HIS A 42 5.14 -9.03 8.00
N ALA A 43 5.42 -7.82 8.50
CA ALA A 43 6.65 -7.07 8.26
C ALA A 43 6.98 -6.77 6.78
N TYR A 44 5.97 -6.74 5.91
CA TYR A 44 6.14 -6.28 4.51
C TYR A 44 6.27 -4.76 4.41
N ILE A 45 5.67 -4.02 5.35
CA ILE A 45 5.77 -2.56 5.47
C ILE A 45 5.95 -2.18 6.94
N ASN A 46 6.54 -1.01 7.18
CA ASN A 46 6.80 -0.53 8.55
C ASN A 46 5.60 0.21 9.17
N LYS A 47 5.44 1.50 8.85
CA LYS A 47 4.36 2.38 9.32
C LYS A 47 3.64 2.94 8.10
N PHE A 48 2.33 3.18 8.23
CA PHE A 48 1.48 3.74 7.18
C PHE A 48 0.32 4.53 7.78
#